data_AF-A0A914VAU7-F1
#
_entry.id   AF-A0A914VAU7-F1
#
_cell.length_a   1.000
_cell.length_b   1.000
_cell.length_c   1.000
_cell.angle_alpha   90.00
_cell.angle_beta   90.00
_cell.angle_gamma   90.00
#
_symmetry.space_group_name_H-M   'P 1'
#
loop_
_entity.id
_entity.type
_entity.pdbx_description
1 polymer ?
#
loop_
_entity_poly.entity_id
_entity_poly.type
_entity_poly.pdbx_seq_one_letter_code
_entity_poly.pdbx_strand_id
1 'polypeptide(L)' 'RMESAGIAPQWITPAECLSLQSRGRNVFVIPAFRGPIFQHLSDLKCKLYGPPIVLQYLHKNTHLPRWSHPGFS' A
#
# COMPACT_ATOMS: atom_id res chain seq x y z
N ARG A 1 5.75 -18.55 5.52
CA ARG A 1 6.24 -17.77 4.36
C ARG A 1 5.02 -17.06 3.75
N MET A 2 5.13 -15.86 3.18
CA MET A 2 3.94 -15.13 2.66
C MET A 2 3.19 -15.94 1.58
N GLU A 3 3.95 -16.69 0.78
CA GLU A 3 3.47 -17.63 -0.24
C GLU A 3 2.54 -18.71 0.33
N SER A 4 2.80 -19.18 1.56
CA SER A 4 2.00 -20.20 2.25
C SER A 4 0.61 -19.68 2.64
N ALA A 5 0.45 -18.37 2.73
CA ALA A 5 -0.82 -17.69 3.04
C ALA A 5 -1.56 -17.23 1.77
N GLY A 6 -1.08 -17.59 0.58
CA GLY A 6 -1.62 -17.11 -0.69
C GLY A 6 -1.37 -15.62 -0.95
N ILE A 7 -0.40 -15.02 -0.25
CA ILE A 7 -0.08 -13.58 -0.37
C ILE A 7 1.24 -13.45 -1.13
N ALA A 8 1.15 -12.99 -2.38
CA ALA A 8 2.32 -12.68 -3.21
C ALA A 8 2.38 -11.15 -3.42
N PRO A 9 3.42 -10.46 -2.92
CA PRO A 9 3.61 -9.05 -3.25
C PRO A 9 3.90 -8.93 -4.75
N GLN A 10 3.24 -7.99 -5.41
CA GLN A 10 3.40 -7.74 -6.83
C GLN A 10 3.85 -6.30 -7.08
N TRP A 11 4.77 -6.14 -8.02
CA TRP A 11 5.07 -4.84 -8.59
C TRP A 11 3.91 -4.41 -9.47
N ILE A 12 3.57 -3.12 -9.40
CA ILE A 12 2.50 -2.52 -10.18
C ILE A 12 3.01 -1.22 -10.79
N THR A 13 2.68 -1.00 -12.05
CA THR A 13 3.04 0.20 -12.79
C THR A 13 2.06 1.34 -12.49
N PRO A 14 2.45 2.60 -12.77
CA PRO A 14 1.52 3.74 -12.70
C PRO A 14 0.23 3.55 -13.49
N ALA A 15 0.31 2.99 -14.70
CA ALA A 15 -0.84 2.80 -15.58
C ALA A 15 -1.83 1.76 -15.00
N GLU A 16 -1.31 0.67 -14.45
CA GLU A 16 -2.11 -0.35 -13.77
C GLU A 16 -2.74 0.18 -12.47
N CYS A 17 -2.03 1.02 -11.71
CA CYS A 17 -2.62 1.70 -10.55
C CYS A 17 -3.82 2.56 -10.94
N LEU A 18 -3.69 3.33 -12.03
CA LEU A 18 -4.74 4.23 -12.50
C LEU A 18 -5.92 3.51 -13.16
N SER A 19 -5.76 2.27 -13.60
CA SER A 19 -6.85 1.46 -14.16
C SER A 19 -7.73 0.78 -13.10
N LEU A 20 -7.34 0.83 -11.82
CA LEU A 20 -8.14 0.30 -10.73
C LEU A 20 -9.46 1.08 -10.60
N GLN A 21 -10.58 0.37 -10.60
CA GLN A 21 -11.92 0.99 -10.57
C GLN A 21 -12.69 0.78 -9.27
N SER A 22 -12.26 -0.14 -8.40
CA SER A 22 -13.01 -0.48 -7.19
C SER A 22 -12.15 -0.49 -5.94
N ARG A 23 -12.82 -0.27 -4.80
CA ARG A 23 -12.24 -0.37 -3.47
C ARG A 23 -11.82 -1.82 -3.19
N GLY A 24 -10.57 -2.13 -3.44
CA GLY A 24 -9.96 -3.40 -3.03
C GLY A 24 -9.60 -3.40 -1.55
N ARG A 25 -9.46 -4.61 -0.97
CA ARG A 25 -8.76 -4.82 0.33
C ARG A 25 -7.24 -4.72 0.19
N ASN A 26 -6.76 -4.22 -0.94
CA ASN A 26 -5.36 -4.19 -1.33
C ASN A 26 -4.58 -3.16 -0.50
N VAL A 27 -3.31 -3.50 -0.27
CA VAL A 27 -2.34 -2.66 0.40
C VAL A 27 -1.31 -2.21 -0.63
N PHE A 28 -1.07 -0.90 -0.71
CA PHE A 28 -0.09 -0.33 -1.62
C PHE A 28 1.06 0.31 -0.84
N VAL A 29 2.26 0.14 -1.36
CA VAL A 29 3.46 0.82 -0.88
C VAL A 29 3.88 1.81 -1.96
N ILE A 30 3.86 3.10 -1.63
CA ILE A 30 4.16 4.17 -2.60
C ILE A 30 5.27 5.08 -2.07
N PRO A 31 6.19 5.56 -2.93
CA PRO A 31 7.36 6.33 -2.49
C PRO A 31 7.02 7.74 -2.02
N ALA A 32 5.86 8.28 -2.43
CA ALA A 32 5.44 9.63 -2.07
C ALA A 32 3.92 9.73 -1.97
N PHE A 33 3.42 10.47 -0.98
CA PHE A 33 1.99 10.73 -0.79
C PHE A 33 1.58 12.02 -1.50
N ARG A 34 1.79 12.04 -2.81
CA ARG A 34 1.45 13.17 -3.68
C ARG A 34 1.25 12.70 -5.13
N GLY A 35 0.54 13.51 -5.90
CA GLY A 35 0.34 13.30 -7.33
C GLY A 35 -0.81 12.34 -7.66
N PRO A 36 -1.03 12.06 -8.95
CA PRO A 36 -2.25 11.41 -9.45
C PRO A 36 -2.47 10.01 -8.89
N ILE A 37 -1.41 9.21 -8.73
CA ILE A 37 -1.50 7.85 -8.19
C ILE A 37 -1.97 7.88 -6.73
N PHE A 38 -1.35 8.74 -5.91
CA PHE A 38 -1.74 8.86 -4.50
C PHE A 38 -3.19 9.31 -4.37
N GLN A 39 -3.59 10.30 -5.17
CA GLN A 39 -4.96 10.82 -5.17
C GLN A 39 -5.95 9.72 -5.56
N HIS A 40 -5.72 9.05 -6.69
CA HIS A 40 -6.56 7.96 -7.20
C HIS A 40 -6.75 6.84 -6.18
N LEU A 41 -5.65 6.33 -5.61
CA LEU A 41 -5.72 5.26 -4.62
C LEU A 41 -6.35 5.72 -3.29
N SER A 42 -6.19 6.99 -2.92
CA SER A 42 -6.84 7.58 -1.73
C SER A 42 -8.34 7.73 -1.93
N ASP A 43 -8.78 8.12 -3.13
CA ASP A 43 -10.20 8.25 -3.48
C ASP A 43 -10.89 6.88 -3.49
N LEU A 44 -10.19 5.84 -3.96
CA LEU A 44 -10.61 4.44 -3.85
C LEU A 44 -10.57 3.88 -2.42
N LYS A 45 -10.13 4.67 -1.42
CA LYS A 45 -9.99 4.27 -0.01
C LYS A 45 -9.10 3.04 0.18
N CYS A 46 -8.03 2.93 -0.62
CA CYS A 46 -7.01 1.89 -0.46
C CYS A 46 -6.14 2.14 0.77
N LYS A 47 -5.48 1.10 1.28
CA LYS A 47 -4.49 1.23 2.37
C LYS A 47 -3.15 1.60 1.76
N LEU A 48 -2.61 2.76 2.15
CA LEU A 48 -1.38 3.32 1.60
C LEU A 48 -0.30 3.41 2.69
N TYR A 49 0.88 2.88 2.39
CA TYR A 49 2.06 2.96 3.25
C TYR A 49 3.27 3.51 2.48
N GLY A 50 4.15 4.21 3.19
CA GLY A 50 5.47 4.54 2.69
C GLY A 50 6.45 3.36 2.86
N PRO A 51 7.53 3.29 2.06
CA PRO A 51 8.58 2.29 2.28
C PRO A 51 9.19 2.29 3.68
N PRO A 52 9.52 3.44 4.32
CA PRO A 52 10.23 3.42 5.61
C PRO A 52 9.39 2.78 6.73
N ILE A 53 8.09 3.05 6.79
CA ILE A 53 7.21 2.40 7.76
C ILE A 53 7.09 0.90 7.51
N VAL A 54 7.02 0.46 6.25
CA VAL A 54 6.97 -0.98 5.94
C VAL A 54 8.23 -1.68 6.42
N LEU A 55 9.40 -1.08 6.18
CA LEU A 55 10.68 -1.59 6.64
C LEU A 55 10.77 -1.62 8.18
N GLN A 56 10.35 -0.56 8.85
CA GLN A 56 10.38 -0.49 10.31
C GLN A 56 9.56 -1.61 10.96
N TYR A 57 8.35 -1.86 10.48
CA TYR A 57 7.48 -2.89 11.05
C TYR A 57 7.89 -4.30 10.63
N LEU A 58 8.46 -4.46 9.44
CA LEU A 58 9.09 -5.71 9.03
C LEU A 58 10.27 -6.07 9.97
N HIS A 59 11.14 -5.12 10.30
CA HIS A 59 12.25 -5.33 11.23
C HIS A 59 11.78 -5.65 12.66
N LYS A 60 10.65 -5.08 13.08
CA LYS A 60 10.06 -5.38 14.39
C LYS A 60 9.32 -6.72 14.41
N ASN A 61 9.13 -7.36 13.27
CA ASN A 61 8.30 -8.55 13.10
C ASN A 61 6.87 -8.34 13.65
N THR A 62 6.31 -7.15 13.43
CA THR A 62 4.98 -6.75 13.90
C THR A 62 4.06 -6.40 12.73
N HIS A 63 2.76 -6.35 13.01
CA HIS A 63 1.75 -5.94 12.02
C HIS A 63 1.86 -4.46 11.68
N LEU A 64 1.73 -4.13 10.40
CA LEU A 64 1.53 -2.75 9.96
C LEU A 64 0.37 -2.10 10.71
N PRO A 65 0.49 -0.80 11.04
CA PRO A 65 -0.57 -0.11 11.76
C PRO A 65 -1.84 -0.09 10.91
N ARG A 66 -2.98 -0.38 11.54
CA ARG A 66 -4.31 -0.44 10.88
C ARG A 66 -4.92 0.96 10.72
N TRP A 67 -4.14 1.92 10.23
CA TRP A 67 -4.60 3.29 10.09
C TRP A 67 -5.76 3.40 9.09
N SER A 68 -6.72 4.27 9.41
CA SER A 68 -7.80 4.69 8.53
C SER A 68 -7.42 5.85 7.61
N HIS A 69 -6.17 6.34 7.70
CA HIS A 69 -5.61 7.46 6.94
C HIS A 69 -4.17 7.12 6.49
N PRO A 70 -3.68 7.66 5.36
CA PRO A 70 -2.30 7.44 4.90
C PRO A 70 -1.31 7.95 5.95
N GLY A 71 -0.36 7.11 6.39
CA GLY A 71 0.66 7.53 7.35
C GLY A 71 2.06 7.43 6.77
N PHE A 72 2.77 8.56 6.78
CA PHE A 72 4.13 8.74 6.30
C PHE A 72 4.99 8.88 7.56
N SER A 73 5.77 7.85 7.90
CA SER A 73 6.82 7.96 8.92
C SER A 73 8.14 7.58 8.29
#